data_AF-A0A212UBR3-F1
#
_entry.id   AF-A0A212UBR3-F1
#
_cell.length_a   1.000
_cell.length_b   1.000
_cell.length_c   1.000
_cell.angle_alpha   90.00
_cell.angle_beta   90.00
_cell.angle_gamma   90.00
#
_symmetry.space_group_name_H-M   'P 1'
#
loop_
_entity.id
_entity.type
_entity.pdbx_description
1 polymer ?
#
loop_
_entity_poly.entity_id
_entity_poly.type
_entity_poly.pdbx_seq_one_letter_code
_entity_poly.pdbx_strand_id
1 'polypeptide(L)'
;MHQLRFLLLSGLVLGGLTGCESPSATFDAFRIARPQNLERHLGSRLQLLSATDTLNLSVHFDAATQRNIITYTATGDTLLEATALRYRRLYYLVQEQPKAGCWVHAIRIRGNEVQGLASGWEQMSDLSQAIKQGRFPELVRYRNLINDSTRVRFDARQLREFYASEIDSFPVYRTTPSRVTAVL
;
A
#
# COMPACT_ATOMS: atom_id res chain seq x y z
N MET A 1 -34.40 -42.69 -33.14
CA MET A 1 -35.37 -43.18 -32.12
C MET A 1 -34.64 -43.17 -30.78
N HIS A 2 -34.88 -42.13 -29.96
CA HIS A 2 -35.59 -42.25 -28.66
C HIS A 2 -34.73 -43.00 -27.61
N GLN A 3 -34.27 -42.44 -26.49
CA GLN A 3 -34.87 -41.40 -25.66
C GLN A 3 -33.87 -40.63 -24.78
N LEU A 4 -34.26 -39.37 -24.59
CA LEU A 4 -33.93 -38.43 -23.53
C LEU A 4 -34.28 -39.01 -22.14
N ARG A 5 -33.36 -38.89 -21.17
CA ARG A 5 -33.72 -38.88 -19.74
C ARG A 5 -33.04 -37.71 -19.04
N PHE A 6 -33.81 -36.64 -18.92
CA PHE A 6 -33.67 -35.57 -17.94
C PHE A 6 -33.93 -36.11 -16.53
N LEU A 7 -33.08 -35.79 -15.56
CA LEU A 7 -33.35 -35.71 -14.12
C LEU A 7 -32.12 -35.03 -13.49
N LEU A 8 -32.11 -33.70 -13.40
CA LEU A 8 -32.41 -32.94 -12.16
C LEU A 8 -31.70 -33.51 -10.92
N LEU A 9 -30.53 -32.95 -10.60
CA LEU A 9 -30.09 -32.81 -9.23
C LEU A 9 -29.48 -31.43 -9.01
N SER A 10 -30.38 -30.58 -8.54
CA SER A 10 -30.19 -29.38 -7.73
C SER A 10 -29.02 -29.46 -6.76
N GLY A 11 -28.31 -28.34 -6.61
CA GLY A 11 -27.75 -27.94 -5.33
C GLY A 11 -26.24 -27.99 -5.21
N LEU A 12 -25.57 -26.89 -5.55
CA LEU A 12 -24.78 -26.13 -4.58
C LEU A 12 -24.33 -24.79 -5.21
N VAL A 13 -25.24 -23.82 -5.32
CA VAL A 13 -24.82 -22.41 -5.37
C VAL A 13 -24.74 -21.95 -3.92
N LEU A 14 -23.67 -22.33 -3.23
CA LEU A 14 -23.33 -21.71 -1.96
C LEU A 14 -22.43 -20.54 -2.28
N GLY A 15 -23.02 -19.35 -2.17
CA GLY A 15 -22.38 -18.08 -2.45
C GLY A 15 -21.04 -17.99 -1.73
N GLY A 16 -20.00 -17.77 -2.52
CA GLY A 16 -18.76 -17.21 -2.02
C GLY A 16 -19.12 -15.89 -1.37
N LEU A 17 -19.23 -15.89 -0.05
CA LEU A 17 -18.93 -14.72 0.75
C LEU A 17 -17.48 -14.40 0.39
N THR A 18 -17.28 -13.59 -0.66
CA THR A 18 -16.01 -12.90 -0.87
C THR A 18 -15.94 -11.88 0.24
N GLY A 19 -15.66 -12.37 1.47
CA GLY A 19 -15.13 -11.52 2.51
C GLY A 19 -13.95 -10.81 1.86
N CYS A 20 -13.88 -9.49 2.03
CA CYS A 20 -12.70 -8.73 1.64
C CYS A 20 -11.51 -9.37 2.35
N GLU A 21 -10.82 -10.28 1.66
CA GLU A 21 -9.67 -10.97 2.21
C GLU A 21 -8.61 -9.89 2.39
N SER A 22 -8.34 -9.56 3.64
CA SER A 22 -7.29 -8.61 3.95
C SER A 22 -5.94 -9.26 3.62
N PRO A 23 -4.93 -8.49 3.20
CA PRO A 23 -3.60 -9.01 2.94
C PRO A 23 -3.10 -9.92 4.07
N SER A 24 -2.85 -11.19 3.76
CA SER A 24 -2.43 -12.20 4.74
C SER A 24 -1.01 -11.96 5.26
N ALA A 25 -0.16 -11.31 4.46
CA ALA A 25 1.20 -10.98 4.84
C ALA A 25 1.23 -9.72 5.70
N THR A 26 1.93 -9.80 6.83
CA THR A 26 2.16 -8.66 7.72
C THR A 26 3.61 -8.65 8.17
N PHE A 27 4.20 -7.46 8.23
CA PHE A 27 5.57 -7.31 8.68
C PHE A 27 5.62 -7.27 10.21
N ASP A 28 6.65 -7.90 10.79
CA ASP A 28 7.02 -7.65 12.18
C ASP A 28 7.32 -6.16 12.35
N ALA A 29 6.94 -5.58 13.49
CA ALA A 29 7.29 -4.19 13.77
C ALA A 29 8.82 -4.03 13.80
N PHE A 30 9.32 -2.99 13.14
CA PHE A 30 10.75 -2.67 13.13
C PHE A 30 10.96 -1.17 13.23
N ARG A 31 12.11 -0.78 13.81
CA ARG A 31 12.46 0.62 13.98
C ARG A 31 13.24 1.14 12.78
N ILE A 32 12.81 2.27 12.24
CA ILE A 32 13.57 2.99 11.22
C ILE A 32 14.49 3.99 11.92
N ALA A 33 15.80 3.85 11.74
CA ALA A 33 16.78 4.71 12.40
C ALA A 33 16.80 6.15 11.84
N ARG A 34 16.48 6.33 10.55
CA ARG A 34 16.48 7.63 9.86
C ARG A 34 15.23 7.81 8.99
N PRO A 35 14.07 8.10 9.61
CA PRO A 35 12.85 8.36 8.88
C PRO A 35 13.00 9.50 7.88
N GLN A 36 12.37 9.35 6.72
CA GLN A 36 12.33 10.37 5.69
C GLN A 36 11.15 11.30 5.94
N ASN A 37 11.43 12.60 5.85
CA ASN A 37 10.42 13.64 5.86
C ASN A 37 9.93 13.85 4.43
N LEU A 38 8.75 13.34 4.11
CA LEU A 38 8.12 13.45 2.79
C LEU A 38 7.62 14.87 2.52
N GLU A 39 7.26 15.65 3.56
CA GLU A 39 6.90 17.07 3.42
C GLU A 39 8.03 17.86 2.75
N ARG A 40 9.30 17.58 3.08
CA ARG A 40 10.46 18.19 2.41
C ARG A 40 10.62 17.81 0.94
N HIS A 41 10.05 16.68 0.51
CA HIS A 41 10.15 16.17 -0.85
C HIS A 41 8.95 16.55 -1.72
N LEU A 42 7.76 16.64 -1.11
CA LEU A 42 6.49 16.86 -1.78
C LEU A 42 5.96 18.29 -1.62
N GLY A 43 6.46 19.03 -0.63
CA GLY A 43 5.85 20.26 -0.13
C GLY A 43 4.74 19.97 0.88
N SER A 44 4.39 20.98 1.69
CA SER A 44 3.34 20.86 2.72
C SER A 44 1.92 20.83 2.15
N ARG A 45 1.74 21.30 0.91
CA ARG A 45 0.51 21.19 0.14
C ARG A 45 0.83 20.91 -1.31
N LEU A 46 0.17 19.91 -1.88
CA LEU A 46 0.32 19.57 -3.28
C LEU A 46 -1.00 19.15 -3.91
N GLN A 47 -1.09 19.37 -5.21
CA GLN A 47 -2.11 18.78 -6.05
C GLN A 47 -1.47 17.68 -6.90
N LEU A 48 -2.05 16.48 -6.82
CA LEU A 48 -1.71 15.33 -7.65
C LEU A 48 -2.64 15.29 -8.86
N LEU A 49 -2.05 15.35 -10.05
CA LEU A 49 -2.77 15.35 -11.32
C LEU A 49 -2.48 14.06 -12.09
N SER A 50 -3.52 13.30 -12.41
CA SER A 50 -3.45 12.20 -13.37
C SER A 50 -4.34 12.50 -14.59
N ALA A 51 -4.46 11.53 -15.50
CA ALA A 51 -5.41 11.62 -16.61
C ALA A 51 -6.89 11.48 -16.17
N THR A 52 -7.14 10.87 -15.00
CA THR A 52 -8.49 10.46 -14.56
C THR A 52 -8.97 11.17 -13.31
N ASP A 53 -8.06 11.68 -12.49
CA ASP A 53 -8.40 12.27 -11.19
C ASP A 53 -7.41 13.36 -10.77
N THR A 54 -7.86 14.15 -9.80
CA THR A 54 -7.07 15.21 -9.17
C THR A 54 -7.25 15.14 -7.67
N LEU A 55 -6.15 14.99 -6.93
CA LEU A 55 -6.17 14.91 -5.47
C LEU A 55 -5.50 16.16 -4.88
N ASN A 56 -6.20 16.86 -4.00
CA ASN A 56 -5.63 17.98 -3.25
C ASN A 56 -5.24 17.50 -1.86
N LEU A 57 -3.94 17.54 -1.55
CA LEU A 57 -3.38 16.92 -0.36
C LEU A 57 -2.59 17.92 0.49
N SER A 58 -2.69 17.74 1.79
CA SER A 58 -1.80 18.33 2.79
C SER A 58 -0.81 17.26 3.25
N VAL A 59 0.47 17.61 3.37
CA VAL A 59 1.53 16.71 3.84
C VAL A 59 2.18 17.34 5.05
N HIS A 60 2.31 16.56 6.12
CA HIS A 60 2.93 16.99 7.36
C HIS A 60 3.89 15.92 7.87
N PHE A 61 5.08 16.33 8.31
CA PHE A 61 5.97 15.45 9.06
C PHE A 61 5.97 15.82 10.55
N ASP A 62 5.48 14.91 11.38
CA ASP A 62 5.55 15.05 12.83
C ASP A 62 6.94 14.63 13.32
N ALA A 63 7.71 15.59 13.84
CA ALA A 63 9.06 15.35 14.34
C ALA A 63 9.09 14.56 15.66
N ALA A 64 8.02 14.56 16.46
CA ALA A 64 7.98 13.81 17.71
C ALA A 64 7.81 12.32 17.45
N THR A 65 6.89 11.94 16.57
CA THR A 65 6.62 10.54 16.20
C THR A 65 7.41 10.06 15.00
N GLN A 66 8.04 10.97 14.26
CA GLN A 66 8.74 10.73 12.99
C GLN A 66 7.82 10.18 11.87
N ARG A 67 6.51 10.45 11.96
CA ARG A 67 5.51 9.99 11.00
C ARG A 67 5.23 11.06 9.94
N ASN A 68 4.98 10.60 8.73
CA ASN A 68 4.41 11.39 7.65
C ASN A 68 2.91 11.20 7.66
N ILE A 69 2.18 12.30 7.73
CA ILE A 69 0.72 12.35 7.70
C ILE A 69 0.33 13.05 6.41
N ILE A 70 -0.47 12.38 5.58
CA ILE A 70 -1.02 12.92 4.35
C ILE A 70 -2.53 12.89 4.47
N THR A 71 -3.16 14.05 4.28
CA THR A 71 -4.61 14.20 4.38
C THR A 71 -5.18 14.83 3.13
N TYR A 72 -6.44 14.53 2.83
CA TYR A 72 -7.19 15.28 1.82
C TYR A 72 -7.43 16.70 2.32
N THR A 73 -7.04 17.71 1.53
CA THR A 73 -7.18 19.12 1.95
C THR A 73 -8.64 19.53 2.15
N ALA A 74 -9.56 18.95 1.38
CA ALA A 74 -10.98 19.33 1.41
C ALA A 74 -11.70 18.80 2.66
N THR A 75 -11.44 17.56 3.06
CA THR A 75 -12.17 16.89 4.15
C THR A 75 -11.36 16.78 5.44
N GLY A 76 -10.03 16.82 5.34
CA GLY A 76 -9.12 16.53 6.44
C GLY A 76 -8.88 15.03 6.67
N ASP A 77 -9.53 14.16 5.90
CA ASP A 77 -9.39 12.70 6.09
C ASP A 77 -7.97 12.22 5.83
N THR A 78 -7.47 11.34 6.69
CA THR A 78 -6.14 10.77 6.58
C THR A 78 -6.08 9.76 5.44
N LEU A 79 -5.31 10.09 4.41
CA LEU A 79 -4.96 9.20 3.31
C LEU A 79 -3.84 8.24 3.70
N LEU A 80 -2.84 8.75 4.43
CA LEU A 80 -1.68 8.00 4.85
C LEU A 80 -1.16 8.51 6.19
N GLU A 81 -0.87 7.60 7.10
CA GLU A 81 -0.01 7.83 8.25
C GLU A 81 1.07 6.75 8.29
N ALA A 82 2.33 7.14 8.05
CA ALA A 82 3.42 6.17 7.92
C ALA A 82 4.78 6.75 8.30
N THR A 83 5.66 5.89 8.82
CA THR A 83 7.10 6.20 8.83
C THR A 83 7.69 5.83 7.47
N ALA A 84 8.50 6.71 6.88
CA ALA A 84 9.10 6.46 5.57
C ALA A 84 10.60 6.14 5.69
N LEU A 85 11.11 5.19 4.92
CA LEU A 85 12.54 4.99 4.69
C LEU A 85 12.83 4.97 3.19
N ARG A 86 14.03 5.42 2.79
CA ARG A 86 14.42 5.42 1.38
C ARG A 86 15.44 4.32 1.10
N TYR A 87 15.20 3.53 0.07
CA TYR A 87 16.17 2.56 -0.44
C TYR A 87 16.09 2.47 -1.97
N ARG A 88 17.24 2.65 -2.64
CA ARG A 88 17.42 2.50 -4.11
C ARG A 88 16.27 3.11 -4.95
N ARG A 89 15.99 4.40 -4.73
CA ARG A 89 14.98 5.24 -5.44
C ARG A 89 13.50 4.97 -5.06
N LEU A 90 13.23 4.04 -4.16
CA LEU A 90 11.90 3.84 -3.59
C LEU A 90 11.85 4.42 -2.17
N TYR A 91 10.67 4.89 -1.79
CA TYR A 91 10.33 5.23 -0.42
C TYR A 91 9.39 4.14 0.09
N TYR A 92 9.83 3.39 1.10
CA TYR A 92 9.02 2.37 1.74
C TYR A 92 8.28 3.04 2.90
N LEU A 93 6.97 2.91 2.89
CA LEU A 93 6.04 3.44 3.88
C LEU A 93 5.65 2.33 4.82
N VAL A 94 5.94 2.54 6.10
CA VAL A 94 5.64 1.59 7.18
C VAL A 94 4.43 2.13 7.95
N GLN A 95 3.29 1.49 7.73
CA GLN A 95 2.03 1.79 8.40
C GLN A 95 1.80 0.78 9.52
N GLU A 96 1.71 1.27 10.76
CA GLU A 96 1.36 0.41 11.89
C GLU A 96 -0.09 -0.05 11.77
N GLN A 97 -0.32 -1.34 12.02
CA GLN A 97 -1.66 -1.92 12.02
C GLN A 97 -2.03 -2.29 13.46
N PRO A 98 -3.22 -1.89 13.95
CA PRO A 98 -3.65 -2.23 15.30
C PRO A 98 -3.58 -3.75 15.53
N LYS A 99 -2.74 -4.19 16.48
CA LYS A 99 -2.58 -5.60 16.90
C LYS A 99 -2.03 -6.56 15.82
N ALA A 100 -1.69 -6.08 14.63
CA ALA A 100 -1.38 -6.92 13.47
C ALA A 100 0.01 -6.67 12.85
N GLY A 101 0.91 -5.97 13.54
CA GLY A 101 2.26 -5.66 13.03
C GLY A 101 2.24 -4.39 12.18
N CYS A 102 2.93 -4.39 11.05
CA CYS A 102 2.89 -3.28 10.11
C CYS A 102 2.67 -3.74 8.67
N TRP A 103 2.07 -2.85 7.88
CA TRP A 103 2.15 -2.92 6.42
C TRP A 103 3.35 -2.15 5.96
N VAL A 104 4.03 -2.71 4.97
CA VAL A 104 5.10 -2.02 4.27
C VAL A 104 4.70 -1.99 2.81
N HIS A 105 4.57 -0.80 2.25
CA HIS A 105 4.36 -0.65 0.81
C HIS A 105 5.32 0.42 0.31
N ALA A 106 5.40 0.60 -1.00
CA ALA A 106 6.38 1.51 -1.58
C ALA A 106 5.71 2.58 -2.43
N ILE A 107 6.33 3.76 -2.45
CA ILE A 107 6.05 4.81 -3.40
C ILE A 107 7.32 5.20 -4.12
N ARG A 108 7.14 5.83 -5.27
CA ARG A 108 8.23 6.41 -6.03
C ARG A 108 7.96 7.90 -6.16
N ILE A 109 8.96 8.69 -5.77
CA ILE A 109 8.96 10.14 -5.93
C ILE A 109 10.15 10.47 -6.84
N ARG A 110 9.89 11.10 -7.98
CA ARG A 110 10.92 11.52 -8.96
C ARG A 110 10.57 12.89 -9.52
N GLY A 111 11.40 13.89 -9.28
CA GLY A 111 11.12 15.26 -9.73
C GLY A 111 9.75 15.71 -9.22
N ASN A 112 8.85 16.04 -10.14
CA ASN A 112 7.47 16.40 -9.87
C ASN A 112 6.48 15.25 -10.13
N GLU A 113 6.89 14.00 -9.92
CA GLU A 113 6.04 12.82 -10.12
C GLU A 113 5.99 11.93 -8.88
N VAL A 114 4.81 11.37 -8.61
CA VAL A 114 4.54 10.42 -7.54
C VAL A 114 3.78 9.22 -8.10
N GLN A 115 4.18 8.01 -7.73
CA GLN A 115 3.48 6.76 -8.05
C GLN A 115 3.28 5.92 -6.77
N GLY A 116 2.18 5.15 -6.74
CA GLY A 116 1.88 4.21 -5.66
C GLY A 116 1.35 4.84 -4.37
N LEU A 117 1.07 6.15 -4.35
CA LEU A 117 0.42 6.75 -3.20
C LEU A 117 -0.99 6.16 -3.01
N ALA A 118 -1.40 5.92 -1.77
CA ALA A 118 -2.69 5.31 -1.41
C ALA A 118 -2.94 3.87 -1.89
N SER A 119 -1.92 3.18 -2.41
CA SER A 119 -2.03 1.78 -2.88
C SER A 119 -1.55 0.73 -1.89
N GLY A 120 -1.49 1.08 -0.59
CA GLY A 120 -0.94 0.20 0.44
C GLY A 120 -1.67 -1.15 0.54
N TRP A 121 -2.99 -1.15 0.39
CA TRP A 121 -3.80 -2.37 0.41
C TRP A 121 -3.48 -3.29 -0.78
N GLU A 122 -3.49 -2.74 -2.01
CA GLU A 122 -3.23 -3.49 -3.25
C GLU A 122 -1.83 -4.09 -3.23
N GLN A 123 -0.80 -3.28 -2.97
CA GLN A 123 0.58 -3.76 -2.91
C GLN A 123 0.78 -4.86 -1.85
N MET A 124 0.11 -4.76 -0.70
CA MET A 124 0.19 -5.78 0.35
C MET A 124 -0.56 -7.06 -0.04
N SER A 125 -1.67 -6.94 -0.78
CA SER A 125 -2.40 -8.08 -1.34
C SER A 125 -1.55 -8.84 -2.35
N ASP A 126 -0.92 -8.13 -3.28
CA ASP A 126 -0.07 -8.73 -4.31
C ASP A 126 1.18 -9.37 -3.70
N LEU A 127 1.77 -8.74 -2.68
CA LEU A 127 2.87 -9.33 -1.92
C LEU A 127 2.43 -10.62 -1.21
N SER A 128 1.24 -10.61 -0.61
CA SER A 128 0.66 -11.78 0.05
C SER A 128 0.52 -12.95 -0.93
N GLN A 129 -0.02 -12.70 -2.12
CA GLN A 129 -0.15 -13.70 -3.17
C GLN A 129 1.22 -14.22 -3.63
N ALA A 130 2.19 -13.33 -3.85
CA ALA A 130 3.55 -13.71 -4.24
C ALA A 130 4.20 -14.64 -3.21
N ILE A 131 4.03 -14.37 -1.91
CA ILE A 131 4.55 -15.22 -0.83
C ILE A 131 3.81 -16.56 -0.78
N LYS A 132 2.48 -16.58 -0.95
CA LYS A 132 1.69 -17.82 -1.03
C LYS A 132 2.18 -18.72 -2.18
N GLN A 133 2.60 -18.12 -3.30
CA GLN A 133 3.22 -18.81 -4.44
C GLN A 133 4.69 -19.23 -4.23
N GLY A 134 5.26 -18.96 -3.05
CA GLY A 134 6.63 -19.36 -2.71
C GLY A 134 7.71 -18.36 -3.12
N ARG A 135 7.35 -17.15 -3.57
CA ARG A 135 8.32 -16.07 -3.78
C ARG A 135 8.76 -15.50 -2.44
N PHE A 136 10.01 -15.04 -2.37
CA PHE A 136 10.63 -14.42 -1.18
C PHE A 136 10.61 -15.29 0.10
N PRO A 137 11.01 -16.58 0.05
CA PRO A 137 11.02 -17.45 1.22
C PRO A 137 11.87 -16.90 2.37
N GLU A 138 12.93 -16.14 2.08
CA GLU A 138 13.83 -15.52 3.04
C GLU A 138 13.21 -14.40 3.88
N LEU A 139 12.06 -13.86 3.43
CA LEU A 139 11.27 -12.90 4.18
C LEU A 139 10.36 -13.58 5.18
N VAL A 140 9.91 -14.81 4.91
CA VAL A 140 8.94 -15.53 5.73
C VAL A 140 9.58 -15.93 7.05
N ARG A 141 8.98 -15.45 8.14
CA ARG A 141 9.36 -15.81 9.52
C ARG A 141 8.50 -16.92 10.06
N TYR A 142 7.20 -16.82 9.83
CA TYR A 142 6.21 -17.75 10.34
C TYR A 142 4.95 -17.73 9.46
N ARG A 143 4.33 -18.90 9.30
CA ARG A 143 3.04 -19.06 8.62
C ARG A 143 2.08 -19.74 9.59
N ASN A 144 0.91 -19.14 9.78
CA ASN A 144 -0.18 -19.74 10.52
C ASN A 144 -1.23 -20.25 9.53
N LEU A 145 -1.34 -21.58 9.43
CA LEU A 145 -2.25 -22.23 8.50
C LEU A 145 -3.72 -22.15 8.97
N ILE A 146 -3.97 -21.93 10.26
CA ILE A 146 -5.32 -21.90 10.83
C ILE A 146 -6.08 -20.66 10.37
N ASN A 147 -5.38 -19.53 10.24
CA ASN A 147 -5.97 -18.24 9.87
C ASN A 147 -5.34 -17.63 8.61
N ASP A 148 -4.66 -18.45 7.82
CA ASP A 148 -3.94 -18.07 6.60
C ASP A 148 -3.13 -16.77 6.74
N SER A 149 -2.42 -16.60 7.86
CA SER A 149 -1.58 -15.42 8.09
C SER A 149 -0.10 -15.71 7.95
N THR A 150 0.64 -14.78 7.36
CA THR A 150 2.10 -14.89 7.17
C THR A 150 2.78 -13.71 7.84
N ARG A 151 3.71 -13.99 8.75
CA ARG A 151 4.62 -13.01 9.32
C ARG A 151 5.89 -12.93 8.50
N VAL A 152 6.25 -11.72 8.09
CA VAL A 152 7.44 -11.45 7.29
C VAL A 152 8.38 -10.48 7.99
N ARG A 153 9.67 -10.68 7.77
CA ARG A 153 10.73 -9.73 8.10
C ARG A 153 10.84 -8.70 6.98
N PHE A 154 11.08 -7.45 7.34
CA PHE A 154 11.47 -6.44 6.38
C PHE A 154 12.92 -6.66 5.92
N ASP A 155 13.13 -6.82 4.61
CA ASP A 155 14.43 -6.74 3.95
C ASP A 155 14.27 -5.94 2.65
N ALA A 156 14.73 -4.69 2.67
CA ALA A 156 14.61 -3.77 1.54
C ALA A 156 15.30 -4.29 0.26
N ARG A 157 16.37 -5.08 0.38
CA ARG A 157 17.10 -5.61 -0.77
C ARG A 157 16.25 -6.64 -1.50
N GLN A 158 15.64 -7.57 -0.76
CA GLN A 158 14.78 -8.60 -1.33
C GLN A 158 13.47 -8.01 -1.86
N LEU A 159 12.88 -7.06 -1.13
CA LEU A 159 11.63 -6.42 -1.51
C LEU A 159 11.76 -5.41 -2.66
N ARG A 160 12.98 -4.96 -2.98
CA ARG A 160 13.21 -3.95 -4.01
C ARG A 160 12.65 -4.35 -5.36
N GLU A 161 12.93 -5.58 -5.79
CA GLU A 161 12.52 -6.03 -7.12
C GLU A 161 10.99 -6.09 -7.22
N PHE A 162 10.35 -6.69 -6.21
CA PHE A 162 8.90 -6.74 -6.08
C PHE A 162 8.28 -5.33 -6.19
N TYR A 163 8.64 -4.42 -5.29
CA TYR A 163 8.01 -3.10 -5.29
C TYR A 163 8.41 -2.23 -6.47
N ALA A 164 9.57 -2.46 -7.09
CA ALA A 164 9.94 -1.74 -8.29
C ALA A 164 8.99 -2.10 -9.44
N SER A 165 8.72 -3.39 -9.65
CA SER A 165 7.75 -3.85 -10.66
C SER A 165 6.32 -3.50 -10.27
N GLU A 166 5.99 -3.62 -8.99
CA GLU A 166 4.64 -3.35 -8.48
C GLU A 166 4.28 -1.89 -8.71
N ILE A 167 5.17 -0.94 -8.37
CA ILE A 167 4.92 0.50 -8.60
C ILE A 167 4.69 0.83 -10.07
N ASP A 168 5.25 0.06 -11.01
CA ASP A 168 5.08 0.33 -12.45
C ASP A 168 3.65 0.03 -12.93
N SER A 169 2.83 -0.69 -12.14
CA SER A 169 1.40 -0.93 -12.43
C SER A 169 0.50 0.24 -12.03
N PHE A 170 0.99 1.18 -11.20
CA PHE A 170 0.20 2.29 -10.66
C PHE A 170 0.30 3.57 -11.50
N PRO A 171 -0.77 4.39 -11.53
CA PRO A 171 -0.78 5.64 -12.26
C PRO A 171 0.30 6.61 -11.76
N VAL A 172 0.85 7.37 -12.71
CA VAL A 172 1.77 8.47 -12.43
C VAL A 172 0.95 9.73 -12.17
N TYR A 173 1.11 10.28 -10.97
CA TYR A 173 0.59 11.59 -10.64
C TYR A 173 1.68 12.64 -10.80
N ARG A 174 1.39 13.72 -11.52
CA ARG A 174 2.21 14.93 -11.52
C ARG A 174 1.90 15.74 -10.28
N THR A 175 2.92 16.16 -9.56
CA THR A 175 2.81 17.08 -8.44
C THR A 175 2.85 18.51 -8.94
N THR A 176 1.92 19.32 -8.45
CA THR A 176 1.96 20.77 -8.60
C THR A 176 1.80 21.42 -7.23
N PRO A 177 2.49 22.53 -6.95
CA PRO A 177 2.25 23.28 -5.73
C PRO A 177 0.78 23.69 -5.67
N SER A 178 0.09 23.37 -4.56
CA SER A 178 -1.30 23.76 -4.41
C SER A 178 -1.39 25.28 -4.23
N ARG A 179 -1.95 25.98 -5.23
CA ARG A 179 -2.31 27.40 -5.12
C ARG A 179 -3.67 27.48 -4.44
N VAL A 180 -3.69 27.42 -3.11
CA VAL A 180 -4.88 27.85 -2.38
C VAL A 180 -4.88 29.37 -2.44
N THR A 181 -5.70 29.94 -3.32
CA THR A 181 -6.04 31.38 -3.26
C THR A 181 -6.67 31.61 -1.91
N ALA A 182 -6.00 32.36 -1.03
CA ALA A 182 -6.60 32.79 0.22
C ALA A 182 -7.83 33.63 -0.12
N VAL A 183 -9.02 33.08 0.16
CA VAL A 183 -10.22 33.89 0.23
C VAL A 183 -10.12 34.60 1.57
N LEU A 184 -9.71 35.86 1.52
CA LEU A 184 -9.78 36.81 2.64
C LEU A 184 -11.23 37.25 2.84
#